data_AF-A0A5D3GI54-F1
#
_entry.id   AF-A0A5D3GI54-F1
#
_cell.length_a   1.000
_cell.length_b   1.000
_cell.length_c   1.000
_cell.angle_alpha   90.00
_cell.angle_beta   90.00
_cell.angle_gamma   90.00
#
_symmetry.space_group_name_H-M   'P 1'
#
loop_
_entity.id
_entity.type
_entity.pdbx_description
1 polymer ?
#
loop_
_entity_poly.entity_id
_entity_poly.type
_entity_poly.pdbx_seq_one_letter_code
_entity_poly.pdbx_strand_id
1 'polypeptide(L)'
;MNLIQRIDALLPQTQCGKCGHPGCKPYAEGIARGEAINKCPPGGQETIAGLAQLLHLPVLDLDTSRGEAPAQIAYIREAECIGCTKCIQACPVDAIVGAAKLMHTVITDECTGCDLCVAPCPVDCIEMRALADVLPIVGGLAGTDDERRERDLKRDRARRRFEQRNARLQREEACKLAERLTRAKRAAAVETTQVNNHQAAQDAAIKQAKISVTMSRAQLHKSLKAFGHPPTFEQQSQLIMLQRQFEACEQALAALEANSAPPTTPPKSADLKRAKIQLAMRRAELKKAQAEQAGEQQLAALSAALNAAEQTLQDAEANTDA
;
A
#
# COMPACT_ATOMS: atom_id res chain seq x y z
N MET A 1 37.08 -0.89 -1.89
CA MET A 1 35.95 -0.19 -2.55
C MET A 1 35.95 -0.62 -4.01
N ASN A 2 34.85 -1.16 -4.54
CA ASN A 2 34.76 -1.58 -5.94
C ASN A 2 34.56 -0.37 -6.87
N LEU A 3 34.63 -0.57 -8.20
CA LEU A 3 34.52 0.52 -9.17
C LEU A 3 33.18 1.27 -9.07
N ILE A 4 32.07 0.55 -8.95
CA ILE A 4 30.72 1.12 -8.83
C ILE A 4 30.64 2.04 -7.60
N GLN A 5 31.18 1.62 -6.45
CA GLN A 5 31.23 2.43 -5.23
C GLN A 5 32.07 3.70 -5.40
N ARG A 6 33.16 3.64 -6.17
CA ARG A 6 34.00 4.83 -6.46
C ARG A 6 33.27 5.82 -7.37
N ILE A 7 32.55 5.31 -8.38
CA ILE A 7 31.73 6.14 -9.28
C ILE A 7 30.58 6.78 -8.49
N ASP A 8 29.84 5.99 -7.71
CA ASP A 8 28.74 6.49 -6.89
C ASP A 8 29.22 7.55 -5.89
N ALA A 9 30.44 7.40 -5.35
CA ALA A 9 31.04 8.40 -4.48
C ALA A 9 31.23 9.79 -5.12
N LEU A 10 31.43 9.85 -6.43
CA LEU A 10 31.59 11.11 -7.18
C LEU A 10 30.25 11.73 -7.61
N LEU A 11 29.17 10.96 -7.61
CA LEU A 11 27.86 11.47 -8.01
C LEU A 11 27.29 12.43 -6.95
N PRO A 12 26.41 13.37 -7.33
CA PRO A 12 25.89 14.39 -6.42
C PRO A 12 24.91 13.85 -5.37
N GLN A 13 24.48 12.58 -5.43
CA GLN A 13 23.60 11.96 -4.41
C GLN A 13 22.25 12.66 -4.20
N THR A 14 21.74 13.39 -5.19
CA THR A 14 20.40 14.02 -5.13
C THR A 14 19.26 13.01 -5.25
N GLN A 15 19.50 11.86 -5.90
CA GLN A 15 18.50 10.83 -6.21
C GLN A 15 17.31 11.31 -7.07
N CYS A 16 17.46 12.43 -7.79
CA CYS A 16 16.37 13.07 -8.56
C CYS A 16 15.93 12.31 -9.83
N GLY A 17 16.76 11.38 -10.33
CA GLY A 17 16.46 10.60 -11.53
C GLY A 17 16.44 11.33 -12.88
N LYS A 18 16.87 12.60 -12.94
CA LYS A 18 16.96 13.38 -14.20
C LYS A 18 17.84 12.72 -15.28
N CYS A 19 18.81 11.90 -14.88
CA CYS A 19 19.66 11.12 -15.79
C CYS A 19 18.96 9.89 -16.43
N GLY A 20 17.70 9.59 -16.05
CA GLY A 20 16.94 8.43 -16.52
C GLY A 20 17.07 7.17 -15.64
N HIS A 21 17.86 7.24 -14.57
CA HIS A 21 18.01 6.16 -13.59
C HIS A 21 17.21 6.46 -12.31
N PRO A 22 16.73 5.46 -11.55
CA PRO A 22 15.94 5.70 -10.34
C PRO A 22 16.77 6.24 -9.15
N GLY A 23 18.09 6.38 -9.30
CA GLY A 23 18.99 6.93 -8.29
C GLY A 23 20.42 7.01 -8.80
N CYS A 24 21.33 7.51 -7.95
CA CYS A 24 22.74 7.67 -8.28
C CYS A 24 23.45 6.32 -8.45
N LYS A 25 23.21 5.36 -7.54
CA LYS A 25 23.85 4.04 -7.61
C LYS A 25 23.53 3.26 -8.90
N PRO A 26 22.27 3.15 -9.36
CA PRO A 26 21.97 2.54 -10.66
C PRO A 26 22.66 3.22 -11.85
N TYR A 27 22.80 4.56 -11.81
CA TYR A 27 23.57 5.27 -12.82
C TYR A 27 25.07 4.92 -12.74
N ALA A 28 25.62 4.80 -11.54
CA ALA A 28 27.00 4.35 -11.33
C ALA A 28 27.24 2.93 -11.88
N GLU A 29 26.27 2.02 -11.72
CA GLU A 29 26.27 0.68 -12.31
C GLU A 29 26.18 0.71 -13.84
N GLY A 30 25.43 1.67 -14.39
CA GLY A 30 25.39 1.95 -15.83
C GLY A 30 26.76 2.40 -16.35
N ILE A 31 27.36 3.40 -15.71
CA ILE A 31 28.68 3.93 -16.08
C ILE A 31 29.74 2.83 -16.01
N ALA A 32 29.74 2.00 -14.95
CA ALA A 32 30.67 0.88 -14.82
C ALA A 32 30.54 -0.15 -15.95
N ARG A 33 29.38 -0.21 -16.62
CA ARG A 33 29.10 -1.05 -17.79
C ARG A 33 29.34 -0.34 -19.14
N GLY A 34 29.89 0.89 -19.12
CA GLY A 34 30.21 1.66 -20.32
C GLY A 34 29.15 2.68 -20.74
N GLU A 35 28.17 3.00 -19.88
CA GLU A 35 27.24 4.10 -20.14
C GLU A 35 27.94 5.46 -20.06
N ALA A 36 27.46 6.44 -20.85
CA ALA A 36 28.03 7.79 -20.87
C ALA A 36 27.97 8.51 -19.50
N ILE A 37 29.07 9.19 -19.16
CA ILE A 37 29.30 9.87 -17.87
C ILE A 37 28.67 11.27 -17.77
N ASN A 38 28.08 11.78 -18.85
CA ASN A 38 27.63 13.17 -18.99
C ASN A 38 26.12 13.38 -18.83
N LYS A 39 25.39 12.42 -18.24
CA LYS A 39 23.92 12.44 -18.17
C LYS A 39 23.36 13.06 -16.91
N CYS A 40 24.18 13.60 -16.00
CA CYS A 40 23.76 14.05 -14.68
C CYS A 40 23.73 15.58 -14.55
N PRO A 41 22.58 16.26 -14.81
CA PRO A 41 22.45 17.70 -14.64
C PRO A 41 22.93 18.24 -13.28
N PRO A 42 22.55 17.67 -12.11
CA PRO A 42 23.00 18.21 -10.83
C PRO A 42 24.51 18.01 -10.60
N GLY A 43 25.13 17.05 -11.26
CA GLY A 43 26.57 16.82 -11.15
C GLY A 43 27.38 17.83 -11.94
N GLY A 44 26.83 18.32 -13.05
CA GLY A 44 27.47 19.29 -13.94
C GLY A 44 28.83 18.83 -14.46
N GLN A 45 29.63 19.78 -14.94
CA GLN A 45 30.94 19.52 -15.50
C GLN A 45 31.96 19.02 -14.45
N GLU A 46 31.82 19.45 -13.19
CA GLU A 46 32.67 19.01 -12.07
C GLU A 46 32.60 17.49 -11.88
N THR A 47 31.39 16.93 -11.87
CA THR A 47 31.21 15.48 -11.72
C THR A 47 31.73 14.73 -12.94
N ILE A 48 31.50 15.26 -14.15
CA ILE A 48 31.98 14.65 -15.39
C ILE A 48 33.51 14.57 -15.41
N ALA A 49 34.19 15.66 -15.04
CA ALA A 49 35.65 15.70 -14.96
C ALA A 49 36.19 14.66 -13.96
N GLY A 50 35.59 14.56 -12.77
CA GLY A 50 35.98 13.55 -11.77
C GLY A 50 35.77 12.11 -12.27
N LEU A 51 34.65 11.84 -12.96
CA LEU A 51 34.37 10.54 -13.56
C LEU A 51 35.33 10.20 -14.70
N ALA A 52 35.60 11.16 -15.58
CA ALA A 52 36.54 11.03 -16.69
C ALA A 52 37.94 10.68 -16.19
N GLN A 53 38.40 11.37 -15.13
CA GLN A 53 39.67 11.08 -14.47
C GLN A 53 39.68 9.67 -13.85
N LEU A 54 38.62 9.28 -13.15
CA LEU A 54 38.50 7.97 -12.50
C LEU A 54 38.52 6.81 -13.50
N LEU A 55 37.91 7.00 -14.67
CA LEU A 55 37.71 5.97 -15.69
C LEU A 55 38.72 6.05 -16.84
N HIS A 56 39.63 7.03 -16.81
CA HIS A 56 40.57 7.32 -17.89
C HIS A 56 39.89 7.55 -19.25
N LEU A 57 38.79 8.31 -19.23
CA LEU A 57 38.01 8.70 -20.40
C LEU A 57 38.23 10.19 -20.74
N PRO A 58 37.98 10.62 -21.99
CA PRO A 58 37.92 12.05 -22.30
C PRO A 58 36.78 12.71 -21.53
N VAL A 59 36.99 13.97 -21.14
CA VAL A 59 35.94 14.81 -20.56
C VAL A 59 34.91 15.09 -21.66
N LEU A 60 33.65 14.80 -21.36
CA LEU A 60 32.52 15.02 -22.26
C LEU A 60 31.74 16.26 -21.84
N ASP A 61 31.02 16.87 -22.77
CA ASP A 61 30.08 17.94 -22.44
C ASP A 61 28.80 17.39 -21.81
N LEU A 62 28.23 18.14 -20.86
CA LEU A 62 26.97 17.78 -20.21
C LEU A 62 25.84 17.62 -21.23
N ASP A 63 25.09 16.51 -21.13
CA ASP A 63 23.89 16.26 -21.93
C ASP A 63 22.75 17.19 -21.49
N THR A 64 22.58 18.30 -22.21
CA THR A 64 21.55 19.31 -21.92
C THR A 64 20.12 18.83 -22.19
N SER A 65 19.93 17.71 -22.90
CA SER A 65 18.59 17.14 -23.12
C SER A 65 17.94 16.61 -21.84
N ARG A 66 18.72 16.45 -20.76
CA ARG A 66 18.27 15.98 -19.44
C ARG A 66 17.73 17.09 -18.53
N GLY A 67 17.66 18.32 -19.03
CA GLY A 67 17.14 19.48 -18.32
C GLY A 67 18.14 20.08 -17.34
N GLU A 68 17.68 21.10 -16.60
CA GLU A 68 18.50 21.85 -15.65
C GLU A 68 18.31 21.35 -14.21
N ALA A 69 19.30 21.63 -13.37
CA ALA A 69 19.27 21.36 -11.94
C ALA A 69 19.76 22.58 -11.17
N PRO A 70 18.90 23.60 -11.00
CA PRO A 70 19.26 24.79 -10.23
C PRO A 70 19.49 24.44 -8.77
N ALA A 71 20.36 25.21 -8.13
CA ALA A 71 20.64 25.10 -6.71
C ALA A 71 19.44 25.62 -5.90
N GLN A 72 18.61 24.71 -5.41
CA GLN A 72 17.38 25.02 -4.67
C GLN A 72 17.11 24.01 -3.55
N ILE A 73 16.28 24.40 -2.59
CA ILE A 73 15.75 23.56 -1.51
C ILE A 73 14.24 23.63 -1.46
N ALA A 74 13.62 22.56 -0.96
CA ALA A 74 12.18 22.53 -0.74
C ALA A 74 11.81 23.38 0.48
N TYR A 75 10.74 24.15 0.36
CA TYR A 75 10.09 24.92 1.42
C TYR A 75 8.62 24.55 1.46
N ILE A 76 8.10 24.24 2.65
CA ILE A 76 6.68 23.89 2.85
C ILE A 76 5.99 25.09 3.49
N ARG A 77 4.93 25.60 2.86
CA ARG A 77 4.04 26.61 3.47
C ARG A 77 3.23 25.93 4.58
N GLU A 78 3.67 26.07 5.83
CA GLU A 78 3.11 25.28 6.94
C GLU A 78 1.60 25.54 7.15
N ALA A 79 1.15 26.76 6.91
CA ALA A 79 -0.26 27.16 7.04
C ALA A 79 -1.22 26.40 6.11
N GLU A 80 -0.72 25.88 4.98
CA GLU A 80 -1.51 25.15 3.98
C GLU A 80 -1.33 23.62 4.10
N CYS A 81 -0.36 23.17 4.89
CA CYS A 81 -0.01 21.76 4.99
C CYS A 81 -1.08 20.98 5.78
N ILE A 82 -1.78 20.07 5.11
CA ILE A 82 -2.80 19.22 5.73
C ILE A 82 -2.26 17.95 6.42
N GLY A 83 -0.95 17.76 6.46
CA GLY A 83 -0.36 16.58 7.11
C GLY A 83 -0.62 15.25 6.39
N CYS A 84 -0.66 15.21 5.05
CA CYS A 84 -0.99 13.99 4.28
C CYS A 84 0.12 12.92 4.20
N THR A 85 1.37 13.25 4.57
CA THR A 85 2.57 12.39 4.56
C THR A 85 3.10 11.93 3.20
N LYS A 86 2.47 12.32 2.08
CA LYS A 86 2.94 11.94 0.72
C LYS A 86 4.34 12.49 0.40
N CYS A 87 4.64 13.70 0.85
CA CYS A 87 5.96 14.31 0.67
C CYS A 87 7.07 13.56 1.44
N ILE A 88 6.79 13.09 2.67
CA ILE A 88 7.72 12.25 3.45
C ILE A 88 8.05 10.96 2.67
N GLN A 89 7.02 10.31 2.13
CA GLN A 89 7.19 9.07 1.37
C GLN A 89 8.00 9.29 0.08
N ALA A 90 7.85 10.45 -0.56
CA ALA A 90 8.58 10.81 -1.77
C ALA A 90 10.03 11.26 -1.51
N CYS A 91 10.33 11.78 -0.31
CA CYS A 91 11.68 12.27 0.01
C CYS A 91 12.68 11.09 0.07
N PRO A 92 13.73 11.07 -0.77
CA PRO A 92 14.68 9.96 -0.80
C PRO A 92 15.61 9.95 0.42
N VAL A 93 15.86 11.11 1.01
CA VAL A 93 16.82 11.27 2.12
C VAL A 93 16.15 11.53 3.48
N ASP A 94 14.82 11.37 3.57
CA ASP A 94 14.05 11.68 4.78
C ASP A 94 14.38 13.08 5.36
N ALA A 95 14.46 14.11 4.50
CA ALA A 95 14.72 15.50 4.91
C ALA A 95 13.45 16.23 5.38
N ILE A 96 12.27 15.64 5.19
CA ILE A 96 10.98 16.21 5.61
C ILE A 96 10.55 15.56 6.92
N VAL A 97 10.19 16.38 7.90
CA VAL A 97 9.73 15.94 9.23
C VAL A 97 8.28 16.36 9.47
N GLY A 98 7.56 15.54 10.23
CA GLY A 98 6.17 15.74 10.64
C GLY A 98 5.46 14.40 10.78
N ALA A 99 4.14 14.41 10.91
CA ALA A 99 3.35 13.20 11.07
C ALA A 99 1.97 13.33 10.40
N ALA A 100 1.23 12.23 10.35
CA ALA A 100 -0.12 12.24 9.82
C ALA A 100 -1.00 13.27 10.56
N LYS A 101 -1.66 14.14 9.80
CA LYS A 101 -2.51 15.24 10.28
C LYS A 101 -1.78 16.33 11.07
N LEU A 102 -0.45 16.36 11.03
CA LEU A 102 0.38 17.44 11.57
C LEU A 102 1.14 18.14 10.45
N MET A 103 1.49 19.41 10.66
CA MET A 103 2.26 20.18 9.69
C MET A 103 3.62 19.52 9.43
N HIS A 104 4.07 19.60 8.19
CA HIS A 104 5.39 19.13 7.79
C HIS A 104 6.33 20.31 7.58
N THR A 105 7.62 20.10 7.86
CA THR A 105 8.68 21.07 7.56
C THR A 105 9.93 20.37 7.02
N VAL A 106 10.83 21.12 6.39
CA VAL A 106 12.03 20.61 5.73
C VAL A 106 13.25 20.94 6.58
N ILE A 107 14.07 19.93 6.87
CA ILE A 107 15.42 20.14 7.40
C ILE A 107 16.29 20.58 6.23
N THR A 108 16.51 21.89 6.10
CA THR A 108 17.19 22.52 4.97
C THR A 108 18.58 21.95 4.71
N ASP A 109 19.33 21.64 5.77
CA ASP A 109 20.68 21.06 5.69
C ASP A 109 20.70 19.64 5.10
N GLU A 110 19.60 18.91 5.23
CA GLU A 110 19.47 17.54 4.71
C GLU A 110 18.79 17.52 3.34
N CYS A 111 18.15 18.61 2.93
CA CYS A 111 17.52 18.71 1.63
C CYS A 111 18.56 18.69 0.51
N THR A 112 18.35 17.80 -0.46
CA THR A 112 19.22 17.66 -1.64
C THR A 112 18.79 18.51 -2.83
N GLY A 113 17.62 19.16 -2.75
CA GLY A 113 17.06 19.90 -3.88
C GLY A 113 16.49 19.03 -5.00
N CYS A 114 16.12 17.78 -4.71
CA CYS A 114 15.72 16.80 -5.73
C CYS A 114 14.33 16.98 -6.34
N ASP A 115 13.53 17.94 -5.88
CA ASP A 115 12.16 18.28 -6.33
C ASP A 115 11.07 17.17 -6.26
N LEU A 116 11.43 15.91 -5.95
CA LEU A 116 10.53 14.75 -5.90
C LEU A 116 9.31 14.90 -4.96
N CYS A 117 9.38 15.79 -3.97
CA CYS A 117 8.30 16.01 -3.00
C CYS A 117 7.17 16.92 -3.50
N VAL A 118 7.40 17.70 -4.57
CA VAL A 118 6.45 18.71 -5.08
C VAL A 118 5.21 18.03 -5.66
N ALA A 119 5.37 17.20 -6.70
CA ALA A 119 4.25 16.59 -7.41
C ALA A 119 3.32 15.71 -6.54
N PRO A 120 3.81 14.96 -5.53
CA PRO A 120 2.96 14.19 -4.63
C PRO A 120 2.08 15.03 -3.67
N CYS A 121 2.34 16.34 -3.52
CA CYS A 121 1.61 17.19 -2.60
C CYS A 121 0.18 17.49 -3.13
N PRO A 122 -0.89 17.05 -2.44
CA PRO A 122 -2.25 17.20 -2.94
C PRO A 122 -2.82 18.62 -2.79
N VAL A 123 -2.16 19.47 -2.01
CA VAL A 123 -2.56 20.88 -1.74
C VAL A 123 -1.53 21.87 -2.28
N ASP A 124 -0.52 21.38 -3.00
CA ASP A 124 0.52 22.19 -3.65
C ASP A 124 1.21 23.22 -2.74
N CYS A 125 1.40 22.86 -1.46
CA CYS A 125 2.03 23.73 -0.46
C CYS A 125 3.57 23.74 -0.47
N ILE A 126 4.22 23.18 -1.49
CA ILE A 126 5.69 23.00 -1.53
C ILE A 126 6.30 23.82 -2.66
N GLU A 127 7.26 24.67 -2.33
CA GLU A 127 8.01 25.50 -3.27
C GLU A 127 9.48 25.09 -3.29
N MET A 128 10.13 25.22 -4.44
CA MET A 128 11.59 25.15 -4.53
C MET A 128 12.16 26.56 -4.48
N ARG A 129 12.93 26.87 -3.44
CA ARG A 129 13.53 28.19 -3.21
C ARG A 129 15.03 28.12 -3.43
N ALA A 130 15.61 29.18 -3.99
CA ALA A 130 17.06 29.33 -4.09
C ALA A 130 17.69 29.27 -2.68
N LEU A 131 18.88 28.68 -2.58
CA LEU A 131 19.57 28.61 -1.28
C LEU A 131 20.06 30.00 -0.89
N ALA A 132 19.68 30.46 0.31
CA ALA A 132 20.25 31.67 0.91
C ALA A 132 21.47 31.34 1.79
N ASP A 133 21.34 30.32 2.66
CA ASP A 133 22.30 30.10 3.76
C ASP A 133 22.89 28.67 3.82
N VAL A 134 22.65 27.84 2.79
CA VAL A 134 23.06 26.43 2.79
C VAL A 134 23.87 26.12 1.54
N LEU A 135 24.93 25.33 1.69
CA LEU A 135 25.73 24.90 0.54
C LEU A 135 24.95 23.96 -0.41
N PRO A 136 24.93 24.25 -1.72
CA PRO A 136 24.30 23.40 -2.72
C PRO A 136 25.10 22.12 -2.95
N ILE A 137 24.38 21.01 -3.14
CA ILE A 137 24.94 19.74 -3.61
C ILE A 137 25.37 19.80 -5.09
N VAL A 138 24.72 20.68 -5.85
CA VAL A 138 24.92 20.85 -7.29
C VAL A 138 26.37 21.28 -7.57
N GLY A 139 26.96 20.70 -8.62
CA GLY A 139 28.34 20.98 -9.01
C GLY A 139 28.55 22.41 -9.51
N GLY A 140 29.79 22.90 -9.43
CA GLY A 140 30.21 24.19 -9.99
C GLY A 140 29.95 25.41 -9.10
N LEU A 141 29.38 25.24 -7.90
CA LEU A 141 28.99 26.34 -7.00
C LEU A 141 29.84 26.48 -5.73
N ALA A 142 30.89 25.67 -5.56
CA ALA A 142 31.87 25.84 -4.47
C ALA A 142 33.16 26.40 -5.05
N GLY A 143 33.47 27.64 -4.69
CA GLY A 143 34.67 28.33 -5.11
C GLY A 143 35.90 27.90 -4.30
N THR A 144 35.73 27.62 -3.01
CA THR A 144 36.84 27.31 -2.09
C THR A 144 36.98 25.81 -1.80
N ASP A 145 38.15 25.40 -1.29
CA ASP A 145 38.39 24.01 -0.88
C ASP A 145 37.51 23.59 0.31
N ASP A 146 37.26 24.52 1.25
CA ASP A 146 36.39 24.27 2.39
C ASP A 146 34.94 24.04 1.95
N GLU A 147 34.41 24.87 1.06
CA GLU A 147 33.07 24.68 0.48
C GLU A 147 32.96 23.37 -0.30
N ARG A 148 34.02 22.97 -1.04
CA ARG A 148 34.07 21.67 -1.72
C ARG A 148 34.00 20.52 -0.72
N ARG A 149 34.79 20.58 0.35
CA ARG A 149 34.80 19.58 1.42
C ARG A 149 33.45 19.48 2.14
N GLU A 150 32.85 20.61 2.50
CA GLU A 150 31.54 20.65 3.14
C GLU A 150 30.44 20.09 2.24
N ARG A 151 30.50 20.38 0.94
CA ARG A 151 29.61 19.78 -0.05
C ARG A 151 29.76 18.27 -0.11
N ASP A 152 30.99 17.75 -0.15
CA ASP A 152 31.22 16.31 -0.20
C ASP A 152 30.72 15.62 1.07
N LEU A 153 30.89 16.23 2.25
CA LEU A 153 30.28 15.75 3.49
C LEU A 153 28.75 15.72 3.41
N LYS A 154 28.12 16.73 2.80
CA LYS A 154 26.67 16.78 2.55
C LYS A 154 26.23 15.69 1.58
N ARG A 155 26.97 15.44 0.49
CA ARG A 155 26.72 14.35 -0.47
C ARG A 155 26.79 12.98 0.21
N ASP A 156 27.80 12.76 1.03
CA ASP A 156 27.96 11.50 1.78
C ASP A 156 26.87 11.31 2.83
N ARG A 157 26.44 12.38 3.51
CA ARG A 157 25.29 12.33 4.43
C ARG A 157 24.00 11.98 3.68
N ALA A 158 23.75 12.61 2.53
CA ALA A 158 22.60 12.29 1.68
C ALA A 158 22.60 10.83 1.21
N ARG A 159 23.77 10.30 0.78
CA ARG A 159 23.93 8.88 0.41
C ARG A 159 23.56 7.95 1.57
N ARG A 160 24.15 8.18 2.75
CA ARG A 160 23.88 7.37 3.95
C ARG A 160 22.41 7.37 4.32
N ARG A 161 21.75 8.54 4.30
CA ARG A 161 20.31 8.65 4.61
C ARG A 161 19.45 7.89 3.60
N PHE A 162 19.76 7.99 2.30
CA PHE A 162 19.07 7.23 1.26
C PHE A 162 19.22 5.72 1.43
N GLU A 163 20.43 5.24 1.71
CA GLU A 163 20.70 3.82 1.97
C GLU A 163 19.95 3.32 3.22
N GLN A 164 20.00 4.07 4.32
CA GLN A 164 19.27 3.74 5.55
C GLN A 164 17.75 3.69 5.32
N ARG A 165 17.23 4.66 4.57
CA ARG A 165 15.82 4.72 4.19
C ARG A 165 15.41 3.49 3.38
N ASN A 166 16.19 3.12 2.36
CA ASN A 166 15.89 1.96 1.52
C ASN A 166 15.99 0.65 2.32
N ALA A 167 16.99 0.52 3.19
CA ALA A 167 17.10 -0.62 4.10
C ALA A 167 15.92 -0.72 5.08
N ARG A 168 15.34 0.41 5.52
CA ARG A 168 14.10 0.43 6.31
C ARG A 168 12.92 -0.09 5.48
N LEU A 169 12.70 0.46 4.28
CA LEU A 169 11.59 0.03 3.41
C LEU A 169 11.65 -1.46 3.04
N GLN A 170 12.83 -1.96 2.67
CA GLN A 170 13.02 -3.35 2.30
C GLN A 170 12.68 -4.29 3.46
N ARG A 171 13.06 -3.94 4.70
CA ARG A 171 12.70 -4.71 5.90
C ARG A 171 11.18 -4.72 6.14
N GLU A 172 10.52 -3.57 5.99
CA GLU A 172 9.06 -3.48 6.14
C GLU A 172 8.31 -4.30 5.08
N GLU A 173 8.76 -4.23 3.83
CA GLU A 173 8.18 -4.98 2.72
C GLU A 173 8.39 -6.50 2.88
N ALA A 174 9.59 -6.92 3.26
CA ALA A 174 9.89 -8.32 3.56
C ALA A 174 9.00 -8.86 4.70
N CYS A 175 8.80 -8.07 5.76
CA CYS A 175 7.89 -8.43 6.85
C CYS A 175 6.45 -8.60 6.35
N LYS A 176 5.92 -7.62 5.60
CA LYS A 176 4.57 -7.69 5.01
C LYS A 176 4.39 -8.91 4.09
N LEU A 177 5.41 -9.23 3.28
CA LEU A 177 5.37 -10.41 2.41
C LEU A 177 5.36 -11.71 3.22
N ALA A 178 6.22 -11.82 4.25
CA ALA A 178 6.27 -12.97 5.14
C ALA A 178 4.93 -13.19 5.87
N GLU A 179 4.29 -12.11 6.34
CA GLU A 179 2.95 -12.17 6.95
C GLU A 179 1.89 -12.68 5.96
N ARG A 180 1.88 -12.15 4.72
CA ARG A 180 0.94 -12.60 3.67
C ARG A 180 1.14 -14.08 3.33
N LEU A 181 2.38 -14.53 3.17
CA LEU A 181 2.71 -15.92 2.91
C LEU A 181 2.27 -16.83 4.08
N THR A 182 2.45 -16.38 5.31
CA THR A 182 1.98 -17.10 6.51
C THR A 182 0.47 -17.22 6.54
N ARG A 183 -0.26 -16.14 6.24
CA ARG A 183 -1.73 -16.14 6.14
C ARG A 183 -2.21 -17.05 5.02
N ALA A 184 -1.57 -17.01 3.84
CA ALA A 184 -1.91 -17.89 2.71
C ALA A 184 -1.69 -19.37 3.05
N LYS A 185 -0.56 -19.72 3.69
CA LYS A 185 -0.29 -21.09 4.16
C LYS A 185 -1.32 -21.56 5.19
N ARG A 186 -1.72 -20.69 6.12
CA ARG A 186 -2.79 -21.00 7.09
C ARG A 186 -4.14 -21.23 6.41
N ALA A 187 -4.51 -20.40 5.42
CA ALA A 187 -5.73 -20.60 4.64
C ALA A 187 -5.71 -21.93 3.87
N ALA A 188 -4.60 -22.25 3.21
CA ALA A 188 -4.43 -23.52 2.49
C ALA A 188 -4.50 -24.75 3.42
N ALA A 189 -3.95 -24.65 4.64
CA ALA A 189 -4.05 -25.71 5.65
C ALA A 189 -5.48 -25.90 6.16
N VAL A 190 -6.25 -24.82 6.32
CA VAL A 190 -7.68 -24.89 6.68
C VAL A 190 -8.50 -25.54 5.57
N GLU A 191 -8.18 -25.26 4.29
CA GLU A 191 -8.84 -25.91 3.14
C GLU A 191 -8.52 -27.41 3.04
N THR A 192 -7.28 -27.84 3.32
CA THR A 192 -6.93 -29.27 3.29
C THR A 192 -7.59 -30.08 4.41
N THR A 193 -7.97 -29.42 5.51
CA THR A 193 -8.67 -30.08 6.63
C THR A 193 -10.18 -30.24 6.39
N GLN A 194 -10.75 -29.55 5.39
CA GLN A 194 -12.17 -29.64 5.01
C GLN A 194 -12.48 -30.67 3.90
N VAL A 195 -11.50 -31.48 3.48
CA VAL A 195 -11.73 -32.56 2.52
C VAL A 195 -12.07 -33.85 3.27
N ASN A 196 -13.26 -33.85 3.89
CA ASN A 196 -14.03 -35.06 4.18
C ASN A 196 -15.51 -34.73 4.46
N ASN A 197 -16.13 -33.87 3.66
CA ASN A 197 -17.58 -33.73 3.74
C ASN A 197 -18.21 -33.46 2.38
N HIS A 198 -18.76 -34.52 1.79
CA HIS A 198 -19.55 -34.50 0.55
C HIS A 198 -20.69 -33.46 0.61
N GLN A 199 -21.17 -33.13 1.82
CA GLN A 199 -22.15 -32.08 2.09
C GLN A 199 -21.65 -30.66 1.74
N ALA A 200 -20.38 -30.35 2.02
CA ALA A 200 -19.82 -29.01 1.79
C ALA A 200 -19.63 -28.70 0.30
N ALA A 201 -19.33 -29.72 -0.50
CA ALA A 201 -19.24 -29.62 -1.96
C ALA A 201 -20.62 -29.37 -2.59
N GLN A 202 -21.68 -30.04 -2.09
CA GLN A 202 -23.06 -29.81 -2.53
C GLN A 202 -23.55 -28.41 -2.13
N ASP A 203 -23.27 -27.95 -0.91
CA ASP A 203 -23.63 -26.61 -0.46
C ASP A 203 -22.94 -25.50 -1.25
N ALA A 204 -21.69 -25.71 -1.67
CA ALA A 204 -20.95 -24.79 -2.53
C ALA A 204 -21.55 -24.72 -3.95
N ALA A 205 -21.93 -25.87 -4.52
CA ALA A 205 -22.57 -25.94 -5.83
C ALA A 205 -23.94 -25.22 -5.85
N ILE A 206 -24.76 -25.41 -4.80
CA ILE A 206 -26.05 -24.71 -4.67
C ILE A 206 -25.84 -23.19 -4.56
N LYS A 207 -24.85 -22.73 -3.80
CA LYS A 207 -24.54 -21.29 -3.67
C LYS A 207 -24.11 -20.68 -5.01
N GLN A 208 -23.27 -21.37 -5.78
CA GLN A 208 -22.85 -20.91 -7.11
C GLN A 208 -24.04 -20.83 -8.08
N ALA A 209 -24.94 -21.82 -8.06
CA ALA A 209 -26.15 -21.81 -8.87
C ALA A 209 -27.13 -20.67 -8.48
N LYS A 210 -27.23 -20.31 -7.19
CA LYS A 210 -28.03 -19.15 -6.76
C LYS A 210 -27.46 -17.82 -7.29
N ILE A 211 -26.13 -17.70 -7.32
CA ILE A 211 -25.46 -16.52 -7.87
C ILE A 211 -25.70 -16.43 -9.38
N SER A 212 -25.61 -17.53 -10.12
CA SER A 212 -25.83 -17.52 -11.58
C SER A 212 -27.27 -17.14 -11.94
N VAL A 213 -28.28 -17.62 -11.20
CA VAL A 213 -29.69 -17.21 -11.36
C VAL A 213 -29.86 -15.71 -11.09
N THR A 214 -29.23 -15.19 -10.03
CA THR A 214 -29.34 -13.77 -9.67
C THR A 214 -28.72 -12.88 -10.76
N MET A 215 -27.56 -13.27 -11.29
CA MET A 215 -26.86 -12.53 -12.35
C MET A 215 -27.61 -12.58 -13.67
N SER A 216 -28.11 -13.74 -14.10
CA SER A 216 -28.87 -13.88 -15.35
C SER A 216 -30.21 -13.15 -15.28
N ARG A 217 -30.89 -13.16 -14.13
CA ARG A 217 -32.11 -12.35 -13.88
C ARG A 217 -31.83 -10.85 -13.99
N ALA A 218 -30.74 -10.38 -13.38
CA ALA A 218 -30.36 -8.98 -13.45
C ALA A 218 -30.02 -8.55 -14.89
N GLN A 219 -29.33 -9.41 -15.64
CA GLN A 219 -29.00 -9.18 -17.04
C GLN A 219 -30.25 -9.11 -17.93
N LEU A 220 -31.19 -10.05 -17.79
CA LEU A 220 -32.45 -10.06 -18.53
C LEU A 220 -33.28 -8.79 -18.24
N HIS A 221 -33.44 -8.44 -16.96
CA HIS A 221 -34.23 -7.28 -16.56
C HIS A 221 -33.58 -5.94 -16.98
N LYS A 222 -32.24 -5.84 -16.97
CA LYS A 222 -31.52 -4.68 -17.48
C LYS A 222 -31.74 -4.52 -18.99
N SER A 223 -31.66 -5.60 -19.75
CA SER A 223 -31.91 -5.59 -21.20
C SER A 223 -33.36 -5.24 -21.53
N LEU A 224 -34.34 -5.79 -20.80
CA LEU A 224 -35.76 -5.46 -20.96
C LEU A 224 -36.07 -3.98 -20.75
N LYS A 225 -35.39 -3.33 -19.78
CA LYS A 225 -35.54 -1.88 -19.53
C LYS A 225 -34.80 -1.02 -20.56
N ALA A 226 -33.70 -1.53 -21.12
CA ALA A 226 -32.88 -0.81 -22.09
C ALA A 226 -33.51 -0.81 -23.50
N PHE A 227 -34.28 -1.83 -23.85
CA PHE A 227 -34.94 -1.91 -25.15
C PHE A 227 -36.33 -1.23 -25.08
N GLY A 228 -36.48 -0.11 -25.81
CA GLY A 228 -37.75 0.62 -25.95
C GLY A 228 -38.83 -0.18 -26.67
N HIS A 229 -40.05 0.35 -26.75
CA HIS A 229 -41.20 -0.34 -27.36
C HIS A 229 -41.61 0.31 -28.69
N PRO A 230 -41.70 -0.44 -29.81
CA PRO A 230 -41.34 -1.84 -29.98
C PRO A 230 -39.82 -2.06 -30.19
N PRO A 231 -39.24 -3.15 -29.66
CA PRO A 231 -37.83 -3.49 -29.86
C PRO A 231 -37.55 -3.91 -31.32
N THR A 232 -36.32 -3.73 -31.79
CA THR A 232 -35.92 -4.20 -33.12
C THR A 232 -35.78 -5.72 -33.17
N PHE A 233 -35.77 -6.30 -34.37
CA PHE A 233 -35.64 -7.76 -34.57
C PHE A 233 -34.38 -8.35 -33.91
N GLU A 234 -33.23 -7.67 -33.99
CA GLU A 234 -31.99 -8.09 -33.32
C GLU A 234 -32.08 -7.98 -31.79
N GLN A 235 -32.75 -6.94 -31.27
CA GLN A 235 -32.97 -6.79 -29.82
C GLN A 235 -33.93 -7.87 -29.30
N GLN A 236 -34.92 -8.25 -30.10
CA GLN A 236 -35.85 -9.32 -29.79
C GLN A 236 -35.17 -10.69 -29.76
N SER A 237 -34.24 -10.98 -30.68
CA SER A 237 -33.47 -12.23 -30.67
C SER A 237 -32.52 -12.30 -29.45
N GLN A 238 -31.90 -11.18 -29.07
CA GLN A 238 -31.08 -11.09 -27.86
C GLN A 238 -31.89 -11.33 -26.57
N LEU A 239 -33.10 -10.79 -26.48
CA LEU A 239 -33.99 -11.04 -25.33
C LEU A 239 -34.37 -12.52 -25.21
N ILE A 240 -34.67 -13.19 -26.33
CA ILE A 240 -34.98 -14.62 -26.36
C ILE A 240 -33.79 -15.45 -25.85
N MET A 241 -32.56 -15.09 -26.24
CA MET A 241 -31.35 -15.77 -25.78
C MET A 241 -31.11 -15.58 -24.28
N LEU A 242 -31.27 -14.36 -23.77
CA LEU A 242 -31.12 -14.06 -22.33
C LEU A 242 -32.19 -14.76 -21.50
N GLN A 243 -33.42 -14.86 -22.02
CA GLN A 243 -34.50 -15.58 -21.35
C GLN A 243 -34.19 -17.07 -21.24
N ARG A 244 -33.71 -17.71 -22.32
CA ARG A 244 -33.27 -19.12 -22.27
C ARG A 244 -32.12 -19.34 -21.30
N GLN A 245 -31.20 -18.39 -21.20
CA GLN A 245 -30.07 -18.47 -20.26
C GLN A 245 -30.55 -18.39 -18.80
N PHE A 246 -31.51 -17.52 -18.51
CA PHE A 246 -32.13 -17.43 -17.19
C PHE A 246 -32.85 -18.73 -16.82
N GLU A 247 -33.72 -19.24 -17.71
CA GLU A 247 -34.45 -20.50 -17.52
C GLU A 247 -33.49 -21.69 -17.30
N ALA A 248 -32.39 -21.78 -18.06
CA ALA A 248 -31.37 -22.81 -17.88
C ALA A 248 -30.67 -22.72 -16.51
N CYS A 249 -30.39 -21.50 -16.02
CA CYS A 249 -29.81 -21.32 -14.69
C CYS A 249 -30.79 -21.73 -13.58
N GLU A 250 -32.09 -21.42 -13.75
CA GLU A 250 -33.13 -21.82 -12.79
C GLU A 250 -33.29 -23.35 -12.75
N GLN A 251 -33.32 -24.01 -13.91
CA GLN A 251 -33.38 -25.47 -13.99
C GLN A 251 -32.16 -26.15 -13.35
N ALA A 252 -30.97 -25.59 -13.55
CA ALA A 252 -29.75 -26.10 -12.93
C ALA A 252 -29.77 -25.96 -11.40
N LEU A 253 -30.28 -24.84 -10.87
CA LEU A 253 -30.46 -24.66 -9.43
C LEU A 253 -31.50 -25.65 -8.86
N ALA A 254 -32.64 -25.80 -9.53
CA ALA A 254 -33.71 -26.70 -9.11
C ALA A 254 -33.24 -28.17 -9.08
N ALA A 255 -32.44 -28.60 -10.05
CA ALA A 255 -31.86 -29.94 -10.08
C ALA A 255 -30.87 -30.19 -8.92
N LEU A 256 -30.12 -29.17 -8.50
CA LEU A 256 -29.21 -29.26 -7.36
C LEU A 256 -29.97 -29.25 -6.03
N GLU A 257 -31.03 -28.46 -5.90
CA GLU A 257 -31.86 -28.40 -4.69
C GLU A 257 -32.71 -29.66 -4.51
N ALA A 258 -33.25 -30.24 -5.59
CA ALA A 258 -34.00 -31.50 -5.54
C ALA A 258 -33.15 -32.70 -5.09
N ASN A 259 -31.84 -32.65 -5.31
CA ASN A 259 -30.88 -33.66 -4.87
C ASN A 259 -30.31 -33.40 -3.46
N SER A 260 -30.77 -32.35 -2.78
CA SER A 260 -30.35 -32.01 -1.41
C SER A 260 -31.41 -32.48 -0.39
N ALA A 261 -30.99 -33.29 0.59
CA ALA A 261 -31.85 -33.66 1.72
C ALA A 261 -32.03 -32.45 2.67
N PRO A 262 -33.16 -32.31 3.38
CA PRO A 262 -33.39 -31.16 4.26
C PRO A 262 -32.32 -31.08 5.37
N PRO A 263 -31.88 -29.87 5.75
CA PRO A 263 -30.80 -29.70 6.71
C PRO A 263 -31.27 -30.12 8.11
N THR A 264 -30.89 -31.31 8.55
CA THR A 264 -30.99 -31.73 9.95
C THR A 264 -29.84 -31.10 10.73
N THR A 265 -29.98 -29.81 11.08
CA THR A 265 -29.12 -29.23 12.12
C THR A 265 -29.58 -29.80 13.47
N PRO A 266 -28.73 -30.54 14.22
CA PRO A 266 -29.13 -31.07 15.51
C PRO A 266 -29.40 -29.92 16.48
N PRO A 267 -30.47 -29.99 17.30
CA PRO A 267 -30.88 -28.92 18.21
C PRO A 267 -29.75 -28.45 19.14
N LYS A 268 -28.87 -29.39 19.55
CA LYS A 268 -27.66 -29.12 20.36
C LYS A 268 -26.74 -28.04 19.75
N SER A 269 -26.64 -27.97 18.42
CA SER A 269 -25.76 -26.99 17.73
C SER A 269 -26.34 -25.56 17.69
N ALA A 270 -27.66 -25.42 17.87
CA ALA A 270 -28.33 -24.12 17.88
C ALA A 270 -28.22 -23.45 19.26
N ASP A 271 -28.31 -24.24 20.33
CA ASP A 271 -28.27 -23.73 21.70
C ASP A 271 -26.85 -23.26 22.09
N LEU A 272 -25.81 -23.99 21.68
CA LEU A 272 -24.42 -23.55 21.84
C LEU A 272 -24.12 -22.24 21.07
N LYS A 273 -24.70 -22.06 19.87
CA LYS A 273 -24.57 -20.78 19.13
C LYS A 273 -25.28 -19.64 19.84
N ARG A 274 -26.47 -19.87 20.40
CA ARG A 274 -27.22 -18.87 21.18
C ARG A 274 -26.44 -18.45 22.44
N ALA A 275 -25.88 -19.41 23.17
CA ALA A 275 -25.07 -19.13 24.36
C ALA A 275 -23.83 -18.28 24.04
N LYS A 276 -23.11 -18.59 22.94
CA LYS A 276 -21.94 -17.80 22.49
C LYS A 276 -22.31 -16.37 22.11
N ILE A 277 -23.45 -16.16 21.46
CA ILE A 277 -23.95 -14.82 21.11
C ILE A 277 -24.31 -14.01 22.36
N GLN A 278 -25.03 -14.63 23.32
CA GLN A 278 -25.41 -13.97 24.58
C GLN A 278 -24.18 -13.55 25.38
N LEU A 279 -23.15 -14.40 25.47
CA LEU A 279 -21.91 -14.05 26.15
C LEU A 279 -21.21 -12.84 25.50
N ALA A 280 -21.14 -12.81 24.17
CA ALA A 280 -20.55 -11.69 23.44
C ALA A 280 -21.31 -10.37 23.68
N MET A 281 -22.64 -10.42 23.72
CA MET A 281 -23.48 -9.25 24.04
C MET A 281 -23.24 -8.73 25.46
N ARG A 282 -23.22 -9.61 26.47
CA ARG A 282 -22.98 -9.20 27.87
C ARG A 282 -21.59 -8.60 28.08
N ARG A 283 -20.57 -9.13 27.40
CA ARG A 283 -19.20 -8.55 27.41
C ARG A 283 -19.18 -7.15 26.80
N ALA A 284 -19.91 -6.93 25.69
CA ALA A 284 -20.00 -5.63 25.06
C ALA A 284 -20.74 -4.60 25.93
N GLU A 285 -21.84 -5.00 26.58
CA GLU A 285 -22.61 -4.16 27.50
C GLU A 285 -21.78 -3.71 28.71
N LEU A 286 -21.06 -4.63 29.36
CA LEU A 286 -20.19 -4.31 30.49
C LEU A 286 -19.05 -3.36 30.08
N LYS A 287 -18.40 -3.63 28.94
CA LYS A 287 -17.32 -2.78 28.41
C LYS A 287 -17.82 -1.37 28.07
N LYS A 288 -19.03 -1.25 27.53
CA LYS A 288 -19.67 0.04 27.25
C LYS A 288 -19.97 0.80 28.55
N ALA A 289 -20.56 0.14 29.54
CA ALA A 289 -20.86 0.75 30.85
C ALA A 289 -19.59 1.20 31.59
N GLN A 290 -18.48 0.46 31.47
CA GLN A 290 -17.17 0.86 32.01
C GLN A 290 -16.61 2.10 31.29
N ALA A 291 -16.77 2.20 29.97
CA ALA A 291 -16.33 3.36 29.20
C ALA A 291 -17.16 4.63 29.49
N GLU A 292 -18.44 4.46 29.82
CA GLU A 292 -19.38 5.55 30.14
C GLU A 292 -19.38 5.94 31.63
N GLN A 293 -18.49 5.37 32.45
CA GLN A 293 -18.42 5.59 33.91
C GLN A 293 -19.78 5.38 34.62
N ALA A 294 -20.48 4.30 34.26
CA ALA A 294 -21.75 3.93 34.88
C ALA A 294 -21.61 3.71 36.40
N GLY A 295 -22.71 3.94 37.13
CA GLY A 295 -22.73 3.82 38.59
C GLY A 295 -22.37 2.41 39.08
N GLU A 296 -21.81 2.31 40.28
CA GLU A 296 -21.29 1.08 40.88
C GLU A 296 -22.33 -0.06 40.94
N GLN A 297 -23.59 0.28 41.22
CA GLN A 297 -24.71 -0.66 41.20
C GLN A 297 -25.00 -1.23 39.80
N GLN A 298 -24.85 -0.42 38.75
CA GLN A 298 -25.09 -0.82 37.36
C GLN A 298 -23.95 -1.72 36.84
N LEU A 299 -22.70 -1.42 37.22
CA LEU A 299 -21.55 -2.27 36.91
C LEU A 299 -21.65 -3.63 37.61
N ALA A 300 -22.08 -3.67 38.87
CA ALA A 300 -22.31 -4.91 39.60
C ALA A 300 -23.39 -5.80 38.95
N ALA A 301 -24.50 -5.21 38.51
CA ALA A 301 -25.58 -5.93 37.83
C ALA A 301 -25.12 -6.52 36.47
N LEU A 302 -24.36 -5.74 35.68
CA LEU A 302 -23.82 -6.21 34.39
C LEU A 302 -22.75 -7.28 34.57
N SER A 303 -21.94 -7.20 35.63
CA SER A 303 -20.96 -8.24 35.98
C SER A 303 -21.65 -9.55 36.37
N ALA A 304 -22.74 -9.49 37.13
CA ALA A 304 -23.54 -10.68 37.47
C ALA A 304 -24.19 -11.30 36.23
N ALA A 305 -24.71 -10.48 35.31
CA ALA A 305 -25.28 -10.96 34.05
C ALA A 305 -24.24 -11.61 33.12
N LEU A 306 -22.99 -11.12 33.13
CA LEU A 306 -21.89 -11.74 32.41
C LEU A 306 -21.57 -13.13 32.96
N ASN A 307 -21.46 -13.25 34.29
CA ASN A 307 -21.19 -14.53 34.94
C ASN A 307 -22.28 -15.57 34.65
N ALA A 308 -23.56 -15.17 34.65
CA ALA A 308 -24.68 -16.05 34.29
C ALA A 308 -24.63 -16.51 32.82
N ALA A 309 -24.17 -15.66 31.90
CA ALA A 309 -23.98 -16.03 30.50
C ALA A 309 -22.79 -16.97 30.29
N GLU A 310 -21.72 -16.84 31.09
CA GLU A 310 -20.59 -17.77 31.09
C GLU A 310 -21.00 -19.16 31.57
N GLN A 311 -21.83 -19.22 32.62
CA GLN A 311 -22.35 -20.48 33.14
C GLN A 311 -23.28 -21.18 32.12
N THR A 312 -24.18 -20.42 31.47
CA THR A 312 -25.02 -20.94 30.38
C THR A 312 -24.21 -21.52 29.22
N LEU A 313 -23.06 -20.91 28.89
CA LEU A 313 -22.17 -21.43 27.85
C LEU A 313 -21.49 -22.73 28.29
N GLN A 314 -21.02 -22.80 29.53
CA GLN A 314 -20.41 -24.01 30.10
C GLN A 314 -21.42 -25.17 30.12
N ASP A 315 -22.67 -24.91 30.52
CA ASP A 315 -23.74 -25.92 30.51
C ASP A 315 -24.08 -26.37 29.08
N ALA A 316 -24.08 -25.44 28.12
CA ALA A 316 -24.30 -25.78 26.71
C ALA A 316 -23.14 -26.59 26.13
N GLU A 317 -21.88 -26.27 26.48
CA GLU A 317 -20.69 -27.02 26.06
C GLU A 317 -20.69 -28.44 26.67
N ALA A 318 -20.98 -28.58 27.96
CA ALA A 318 -21.09 -29.87 28.64
C ALA A 318 -22.19 -30.77 28.04
N ASN A 319 -23.31 -30.19 27.62
CA ASN A 319 -24.40 -30.91 26.95
C ASN A 319 -24.11 -31.26 25.47
N THR A 320 -23.09 -30.65 24.88
CA THR A 320 -22.66 -30.95 23.50
C THR A 320 -21.67 -32.12 23.47
N ASP A 321 -20.91 -32.32 24.55
CA ASP A 321 -19.91 -33.38 24.72
C ASP A 321 -20.47 -34.71 25.28
N ALA A 322 -21.76 -34.74 25.67
CA ALA A 322 -22.51 -35.92 26.12
C ALA A 322 -23.53 -36.41 25.06
#